data_AF-A0A1G2ZCM0-F1
#
_entry.id   AF-A0A1G2ZCM0-F1
#
_cell.length_a   1.000
_cell.length_b   1.000
_cell.length_c   1.000
_cell.angle_alpha   90.00
_cell.angle_beta   90.00
_cell.angle_gamma   90.00
#
_symmetry.space_group_name_H-M   'P 1'
#
loop_
_entity.id
_entity.type
_entity.pdbx_description
1 polymer ?
#
loop_
_entity_poly.entity_id
_entity_poly.type
_entity_poly.pdbx_seq_one_letter_code
_entity_poly.pdbx_strand_id
1 'polypeptide(L)'
;MSKPTRVIRANADEVPVEIVDLTVAISKLPPAEREKIDPPLTRVIDSTKRRRRILSLVQDALGQLRLDMKYLAFDLEATRRERDEFRRKLEESS
;
A
#
# COMPACT_ATOMS: atom_id res chain seq x y z
N MET A 1 18.50 -3.81 15.36
CA MET A 1 17.94 -4.61 14.26
C MET A 1 16.42 -4.60 14.36
N SER A 2 15.75 -3.68 13.67
CA SER A 2 14.28 -3.57 13.71
C SER A 2 13.68 -4.65 12.81
N LYS A 3 12.92 -5.58 13.39
CA LYS A 3 12.32 -6.71 12.67
C LYS A 3 11.35 -6.15 11.61
N PRO A 4 11.34 -6.66 10.37
CA PRO A 4 10.37 -6.23 9.39
C PRO A 4 8.99 -6.70 9.86
N THR A 5 8.13 -5.76 10.24
CA THR A 5 6.69 -6.00 10.34
C THR A 5 6.25 -6.51 8.98
N ARG A 6 6.01 -7.82 8.89
CA ARG A 6 5.43 -8.46 7.71
C ARG A 6 4.03 -7.87 7.55
N VAL A 7 3.92 -6.82 6.74
CA VAL A 7 2.63 -6.34 6.27
C VAL A 7 2.08 -7.49 5.44
N ILE A 8 1.08 -8.19 5.97
CA ILE A 8 0.34 -9.19 5.22
C ILE A 8 -0.30 -8.42 4.06
N ARG A 9 0.27 -8.54 2.86
CA ARG A 9 -0.33 -7.99 1.66
C ARG A 9 -1.61 -8.78 1.41
N ALA A 10 -2.76 -8.20 1.74
CA ALA A 10 -4.04 -8.72 1.29
C ALA A 10 -4.05 -8.62 -0.24
N ASN A 11 -4.45 -9.70 -0.93
CA ASN A 11 -4.52 -9.69 -2.39
C ASN A 11 -5.47 -8.57 -2.85
N ALA A 12 -4.97 -7.65 -3.66
CA ALA A 12 -5.74 -6.49 -4.11
C ALA A 12 -6.90 -6.87 -5.04
N ASP A 13 -6.87 -8.07 -5.62
CA ASP A 13 -7.92 -8.63 -6.47
C ASP A 13 -8.97 -9.45 -5.70
N GLU A 14 -8.74 -9.72 -4.41
CA GLU A 14 -9.73 -10.41 -3.57
C GLU A 14 -10.90 -9.49 -3.26
N VAL A 15 -12.10 -10.05 -3.47
CA VAL A 15 -13.37 -9.42 -3.15
C VAL A 15 -13.62 -9.57 -1.65
N PRO A 16 -14.12 -8.55 -0.93
CA PRO A 16 -14.51 -8.67 0.46
C PRO A 16 -15.50 -9.82 0.70
N VAL A 17 -15.40 -10.50 1.85
CA VAL A 17 -16.24 -11.65 2.19
C VAL A 17 -17.72 -11.28 2.14
N GLU A 18 -18.07 -10.05 2.49
CA GLU A 18 -19.46 -9.56 2.49
C GLU A 18 -20.04 -9.49 1.06
N ILE A 19 -19.21 -9.15 0.06
CA ILE A 19 -19.65 -9.14 -1.34
C ILE A 19 -19.72 -10.57 -1.90
N VAL A 20 -18.87 -11.48 -1.42
CA VAL A 20 -18.96 -12.91 -1.74
C VAL A 20 -20.27 -13.48 -1.20
N ASP A 21 -20.58 -13.22 0.07
CA ASP A 21 -21.82 -13.66 0.71
C ASP A 21 -23.06 -13.08 0.01
N LEU A 22 -23.01 -11.81 -0.40
CA LEU A 22 -24.05 -11.17 -1.17
C LEU A 22 -24.26 -11.86 -2.53
N THR A 23 -23.17 -12.21 -3.22
CA THR A 23 -23.23 -12.93 -4.50
C THR A 23 -23.86 -14.31 -4.32
N VAL A 24 -23.50 -15.02 -3.25
CA VAL A 24 -24.10 -16.32 -2.89
C VAL A 24 -25.59 -16.16 -2.60
N ALA A 25 -26.00 -15.13 -1.85
CA ALA A 25 -27.40 -14.88 -1.56
C ALA A 25 -28.21 -14.58 -2.84
N ILE A 26 -27.69 -13.72 -3.73
CA ILE A 26 -28.33 -13.38 -5.01
C ILE A 26 -28.44 -14.60 -5.92
N SER A 27 -27.45 -15.49 -5.91
CA SER A 27 -27.49 -16.72 -6.72
C SER A 27 -28.67 -17.64 -6.39
N LYS A 28 -29.26 -17.53 -5.19
CA LYS A 28 -30.42 -18.33 -4.76
C LYS A 28 -31.76 -17.75 -5.24
N LEU A 29 -31.77 -16.56 -5.83
CA LEU A 29 -32.98 -15.92 -6.33
C LEU A 29 -33.47 -16.57 -7.65
N PRO A 30 -34.77 -16.46 -7.95
CA PRO A 30 -35.32 -16.90 -9.24
C PRO A 30 -34.63 -16.22 -10.43
N PRO A 31 -34.51 -16.89 -11.60
CA PRO A 31 -33.78 -16.38 -12.75
C PRO A 31 -34.18 -14.96 -13.20
N ALA A 32 -35.48 -14.66 -13.23
CA ALA A 32 -36.00 -13.36 -13.67
C ALA A 32 -35.57 -12.18 -12.79
N GLU A 33 -35.34 -12.40 -11.49
CA GLU A 33 -34.84 -11.36 -10.59
C GLU A 33 -33.32 -11.26 -10.62
N ARG A 34 -32.61 -12.39 -10.78
CA ARG A 34 -31.15 -12.39 -10.96
C ARG A 34 -30.74 -11.62 -12.20
N GLU A 35 -31.44 -11.79 -13.33
CA GLU A 35 -31.13 -11.09 -14.58
C GLU A 35 -31.13 -9.56 -14.43
N LYS A 36 -31.97 -9.02 -13.55
CA LYS A 36 -32.01 -7.57 -13.25
C LYS A 36 -30.88 -7.13 -12.32
N ILE A 37 -30.40 -8.01 -11.43
CA ILE A 37 -29.47 -7.70 -10.33
C ILE A 37 -28.02 -8.02 -10.71
N ASP A 38 -27.78 -9.01 -11.56
CA ASP A 38 -26.43 -9.44 -11.96
C ASP A 38 -25.62 -8.30 -12.61
N PRO A 39 -26.19 -7.46 -13.51
CA PRO A 39 -25.45 -6.33 -14.06
C PRO A 39 -25.00 -5.30 -13.00
N PRO A 40 -25.86 -4.76 -12.10
CA PRO A 40 -25.37 -3.87 -11.04
C PRO A 40 -24.43 -4.57 -10.05
N LEU A 41 -24.66 -5.85 -9.70
CA LEU A 41 -23.77 -6.61 -8.82
C LEU A 41 -22.35 -6.72 -9.39
N THR A 42 -22.24 -7.05 -10.69
CA THR A 42 -20.96 -7.13 -11.40
C THR A 42 -20.22 -5.80 -11.34
N ARG A 43 -20.91 -4.67 -11.58
CA ARG A 43 -20.31 -3.32 -11.48
C ARG A 43 -19.80 -3.02 -10.06
N VAL A 44 -20.52 -3.46 -9.02
CA VAL A 44 -20.09 -3.30 -7.62
C VAL A 44 -18.83 -4.10 -7.35
N ILE A 45 -18.78 -5.38 -7.76
CA ILE A 45 -17.60 -6.24 -7.63
C ILE A 45 -16.39 -5.60 -8.31
N ASP A 46 -16.54 -5.16 -9.57
CA ASP A 46 -15.46 -4.57 -10.35
C ASP A 46 -14.97 -3.24 -9.75
N SER A 47 -15.91 -2.38 -9.32
CA SER A 47 -15.55 -1.12 -8.66
C SER A 47 -14.80 -1.35 -7.35
N THR A 48 -15.16 -2.40 -6.60
CA THR A 48 -14.52 -2.76 -5.34
C THR A 48 -13.11 -3.28 -5.57
N LYS A 49 -12.92 -4.21 -6.51
CA LYS A 49 -11.59 -4.69 -6.92
C LYS A 49 -10.71 -3.53 -7.39
N ARG A 50 -11.25 -2.62 -8.22
CA ARG A 50 -10.50 -1.44 -8.69
C ARG A 50 -10.05 -0.54 -7.55
N ARG A 51 -10.93 -0.23 -6.59
CA ARG A 51 -10.57 0.59 -5.41
C ARG A 51 -9.47 -0.06 -4.57
N ARG A 52 -9.55 -1.38 -4.34
CA ARG A 52 -8.53 -2.12 -3.60
C ARG A 52 -7.18 -2.10 -4.32
N ARG A 53 -7.14 -2.28 -5.64
CA ARG A 53 -5.92 -2.13 -6.45
C ARG A 53 -5.29 -0.75 -6.32
N ILE A 54 -6.10 0.31 -6.44
CA ILE A 54 -5.61 1.69 -6.26
C ILE A 54 -5.03 1.87 -4.86
N LEU A 55 -5.74 1.42 -3.83
CA LEU A 55 -5.26 1.54 -2.45
C LEU A 55 -3.95 0.78 -2.22
N SER A 56 -3.82 -0.43 -2.77
CA SER A 56 -2.58 -1.21 -2.70
C SER A 56 -1.41 -0.48 -3.35
N LEU A 57 -1.61 0.09 -4.55
CA LEU A 57 -0.58 0.87 -5.24
C LEU A 57 -0.16 2.10 -4.42
N VAL A 58 -1.12 2.81 -3.83
CA VAL A 58 -0.84 3.95 -2.95
C VAL A 58 -0.05 3.51 -1.71
N GLN A 59 -0.43 2.39 -1.09
CA GLN A 59 0.27 1.84 0.07
C GLN A 59 1.71 1.44 -0.28
N ASP A 60 1.92 0.81 -1.43
CA ASP A 60 3.25 0.44 -1.91
C ASP A 60 4.11 1.70 -2.18
N ALA A 61 3.55 2.72 -2.83
CA ALA A 61 4.24 3.98 -3.09
C ALA A 61 4.60 4.74 -1.81
N LEU A 62 3.70 4.80 -0.83
CA LEU A 62 3.99 5.37 0.49
C LEU A 62 5.04 4.56 1.25
N GLY A 63 5.01 3.23 1.11
CA GLY A 63 6.02 2.34 1.65
C GLY A 63 7.41 2.64 1.09
N GLN A 64 7.50 2.82 -0.23
CA GLN A 64 8.73 3.19 -0.92
C GLN A 64 9.21 4.58 -0.48
N LEU A 65 8.35 5.60 -0.50
CA LEU A 65 8.70 6.94 -0.07
C LEU A 65 9.25 6.97 1.36
N ARG A 66 8.64 6.19 2.27
CA ARG A 66 9.11 6.08 3.65
C ARG A 66 10.51 5.46 3.73
N LEU A 67 10.85 4.53 2.84
CA LEU A 67 12.19 3.96 2.76
C LEU A 67 13.18 5.00 2.21
N ASP A 68 12.82 5.70 1.15
CA ASP A 68 13.64 6.74 0.53
C ASP A 68 13.96 7.86 1.53
N MET A 69 12.98 8.27 2.35
CA MET A 69 13.20 9.23 3.44
C MET A 69 14.21 8.74 4.48
N LYS A 70 14.24 7.44 4.79
CA LYS A 70 15.24 6.88 5.72
C LYS A 70 16.64 6.93 5.14
N TYR A 71 16.80 6.63 3.85
CA TYR A 71 18.08 6.74 3.18
C TYR A 71 18.56 8.20 3.12
N LEU A 72 17.68 9.13 2.76
CA LEU A 72 18.04 10.55 2.74
C LEU A 72 18.48 11.07 4.11
N ALA A 73 17.79 10.68 5.19
CA ALA A 73 18.18 11.06 6.54
C ALA A 73 19.55 10.47 6.94
N PHE A 74 19.82 9.23 6.55
CA PHE A 74 21.10 8.58 6.80
C PHE A 74 22.25 9.29 6.05
N ASP A 75 22.08 9.58 4.76
CA ASP A 75 23.09 10.27 3.96
C ASP A 75 23.33 11.70 4.48
N LEU A 76 22.28 12.37 4.94
CA LEU A 76 22.40 13.68 5.57
C LEU A 76 23.21 13.62 6.88
N GLU A 77 23.05 12.58 7.68
CA GLU A 77 23.87 12.40 8.88
C GLU A 77 25.34 12.11 8.55
N ALA A 78 25.60 11.27 7.53
CA ALA A 78 26.94 10.98 7.07
C ALA A 78 27.67 12.25 6.61
N THR A 79 27.04 13.04 5.73
CA THR A 79 27.61 14.31 5.23
C THR A 79 27.80 15.35 6.33
N ARG A 80 26.93 15.39 7.35
CA ARG A 80 27.13 16.24 8.52
C ARG A 80 28.37 15.84 9.32
N ARG A 81 28.57 14.53 9.57
CA ARG A 81 29.74 14.02 10.30
C ARG A 81 31.03 14.33 9.54
N GLU A 82 31.07 14.05 8.23
CA GLU A 82 32.23 14.35 7.38
C GLU A 82 32.58 15.84 7.40
N ARG A 83 31.58 16.73 7.26
CA ARG A 83 31.79 18.18 7.36
C ARG A 83 32.37 18.58 8.72
N ASP A 84 31.84 18.03 9.80
CA ASP A 84 32.28 18.37 11.16
C ASP A 84 33.72 17.87 11.41
N GLU A 85 34.08 16.70 10.87
CA GLU A 85 35.47 16.21 10.88
C GLU A 85 36.41 17.12 10.08
N PHE A 86 36.00 17.56 8.89
CA PHE A 86 36.83 18.49 8.10
C PHE A 86 37.02 19.84 8.78
N ARG A 87 35.99 20.37 9.45
CA ARG A 87 36.11 21.61 10.23
C ARG A 87 37.09 21.48 11.39
N ARG A 88 37.02 20.40 12.16
CA ARG A 88 37.97 20.13 13.26
C ARG A 88 39.41 20.08 12.77
N LYS A 89 39.67 19.39 11.64
CA LYS A 89 41.01 19.32 11.04
C LYS A 89 41.54 20.69 10.61
N LEU A 90 40.68 21.56 10.10
CA LEU A 90 41.06 22.93 9.73
C LEU A 90 41.42 23.77 10.96
N GLU A 91 40.60 23.68 12.02
CA GLU A 91 40.84 24.34 13.30
C GLU A 91 42.14 23.87 13.98
N GLU A 92 42.48 22.58 13.90
CA GLU A 92 43.74 22.03 14.42
C GLU A 92 44.99 22.43 13.62
N SER A 93 44.80 22.84 12.36
CA SER A 93 45.88 23.26 11.45
C SER A 93 46.17 24.76 11.44
N SER A 94 45.38 25.56 12.17
CA SER A 94 45.52 27.02 12.32
C SER A 94 46.16 27.39 13.66
#